data_AF-A0A7D4BEL0-F1
#
_entry.id   AF-A0A7D4BEL0-F1
#
_cell.length_a   1.000
_cell.length_b   1.000
_cell.length_c   1.000
_cell.angle_alpha   90.00
_cell.angle_beta   90.00
_cell.angle_gamma   90.00
#
_symmetry.space_group_name_H-M   'P 1'
#
loop_
_entity.id
_entity.type
_entity.pdbx_description
1 polymer ?
#
loop_
_entity_poly.entity_id
_entity_poly.type
_entity_poly.pdbx_seq_one_letter_code
_entity_poly.pdbx_strand_id
1 'polypeptide(L)'
;MEKIIIKNFGPIDNVELSIKPFMVFIGPQASGKSTISKSIYFFKSLRNDILKYFIEIIDTGNYDKPLGNIGKRIRTKFLNFFGPTAHTDDFYLHYEFGNNKALSINLRGRYVNQIFNLEFKRI
;
A
#
# COMPACT_ATOMS: atom_id res chain seq x y z
N MET A 1 -11.82 -3.79 -11.86
CA MET A 1 -11.92 -2.38 -11.43
C MET A 1 -10.98 -2.20 -10.24
N GLU A 2 -10.21 -1.12 -10.21
CA GLU A 2 -9.31 -0.80 -9.09
C GLU A 2 -10.06 0.03 -8.04
N LYS A 3 -9.73 -0.14 -6.75
CA LYS A 3 -10.40 0.56 -5.64
C LYS A 3 -9.40 0.88 -4.52
N ILE A 4 -9.61 2.01 -3.85
CA ILE A 4 -8.85 2.38 -2.65
C ILE A 4 -9.80 2.69 -1.49
N ILE A 5 -9.43 2.26 -0.29
CA ILE A 5 -10.07 2.61 0.98
C ILE A 5 -8.99 3.17 1.90
N ILE A 6 -9.26 4.30 2.53
CA ILE A 6 -8.38 4.96 3.50
C ILE A 6 -9.20 5.27 4.74
N LYS A 7 -8.70 4.88 5.92
CA LYS A 7 -9.30 5.18 7.22
C LYS A 7 -8.24 5.70 8.18
N ASN A 8 -8.55 6.79 8.87
CA ASN A 8 -7.73 7.43 9.91
C ASN A 8 -6.28 7.65 9.48
N PHE A 9 -6.05 8.18 8.26
CA PHE A 9 -4.70 8.36 7.74
C PHE A 9 -4.43 9.80 7.30
N GLY A 10 -3.52 10.46 8.02
CA GLY A 10 -3.32 11.90 7.87
C GLY A 10 -4.62 12.64 8.19
N PRO A 11 -5.05 13.60 7.37
CA PRO A 11 -6.29 14.36 7.60
C PRO A 11 -7.56 13.65 7.08
N ILE A 12 -7.50 12.34 6.82
CA ILE A 12 -8.61 11.58 6.23
C ILE A 12 -9.19 10.62 7.28
N ASP A 13 -10.42 10.86 7.69
CA ASP A 13 -11.15 9.97 8.60
C ASP A 13 -11.58 8.69 7.88
N ASN A 14 -12.29 8.83 6.75
CA ASN A 14 -12.73 7.70 5.93
C ASN A 14 -12.99 8.14 4.49
N VAL A 15 -12.45 7.40 3.52
CA VAL A 15 -12.80 7.55 2.11
C VAL A 15 -12.71 6.22 1.38
N GLU A 16 -13.63 6.02 0.44
CA GLU A 16 -13.68 4.88 -0.46
C GLU A 16 -13.86 5.39 -1.90
N LEU A 17 -12.95 5.01 -2.80
CA LEU A 17 -12.95 5.49 -4.19
C LEU A 17 -12.67 4.35 -5.17
N SER A 18 -13.46 4.27 -6.23
CA SER A 18 -13.07 3.53 -7.44
C SER A 18 -12.04 4.33 -8.22
N ILE A 19 -10.94 3.69 -8.61
CA ILE A 19 -9.86 4.33 -9.34
C ILE A 19 -10.25 4.43 -10.82
N LYS A 20 -10.20 5.66 -11.35
CA LYS A 20 -10.48 5.97 -12.75
C LYS A 20 -9.18 6.33 -13.50
N PRO A 21 -9.17 6.27 -14.84
CA PRO A 21 -8.01 6.69 -15.63
C PRO A 21 -7.56 8.14 -15.36
N PHE A 22 -8.52 9.01 -15.04
CA PHE A 22 -8.29 10.40 -14.67
C PHE A 22 -9.15 10.77 -13.47
N MET A 23 -8.54 11.44 -12.48
CA MET A 23 -9.19 11.88 -11.25
C MET A 23 -8.67 13.26 -10.88
N VAL A 24 -9.57 14.17 -10.52
CA VAL A 24 -9.23 15.51 -10.03
C VAL A 24 -9.68 15.62 -8.58
N PHE A 25 -8.76 16.01 -7.70
CA PHE A 25 -9.05 16.28 -6.29
C PHE A 25 -8.95 17.77 -6.03
N ILE A 26 -10.05 18.40 -5.63
CA ILE A 26 -10.14 19.84 -5.30
C ILE A 26 -10.59 20.03 -3.86
N GLY A 27 -10.22 21.16 -3.24
CA GLY A 27 -10.60 21.49 -1.87
C GLY A 27 -9.55 22.31 -1.11
N PRO A 28 -9.83 22.73 0.13
CA PRO A 28 -8.97 23.60 0.95
C PRO A 28 -7.58 23.03 1.23
N GLN A 29 -6.59 23.87 1.56
CA GLN A 29 -5.26 23.39 1.95
C GLN A 29 -5.35 22.38 3.10
N ALA A 30 -4.44 21.39 3.11
CA ALA A 30 -4.36 20.32 4.12
C ALA A 30 -5.60 19.39 4.20
N SER A 31 -6.55 19.46 3.27
CA SER A 31 -7.74 18.59 3.25
C SER A 31 -7.51 17.13 2.81
N GLY A 32 -6.27 16.65 2.78
CA GLY A 32 -5.97 15.24 2.44
C GLY A 32 -5.87 14.88 0.97
N LYS A 33 -6.02 15.82 0.02
CA LYS A 33 -5.90 15.55 -1.43
C LYS A 33 -4.58 14.85 -1.79
N SER A 34 -3.45 15.40 -1.32
CA SER A 34 -2.13 14.81 -1.54
C SER A 34 -1.97 13.46 -0.83
N THR A 35 -2.67 13.25 0.29
CA THR A 35 -2.67 11.96 0.99
C THR A 35 -3.38 10.89 0.15
N ILE A 36 -4.53 11.20 -0.45
CA ILE A 36 -5.24 10.27 -1.36
C ILE A 36 -4.36 9.93 -2.57
N SER A 37 -3.86 10.95 -3.27
CA SER A 37 -3.06 10.73 -4.49
C SER A 37 -1.74 10.00 -4.20
N LYS A 38 -1.07 10.33 -3.11
CA LYS A 38 0.17 9.67 -2.67
C LYS A 38 -0.07 8.23 -2.23
N SER A 39 -1.18 7.93 -1.57
CA SER A 39 -1.59 6.56 -1.25
C SER A 39 -1.84 5.73 -2.51
N ILE A 40 -2.59 6.26 -3.48
CA ILE A 40 -2.82 5.59 -4.78
C ILE A 40 -1.47 5.31 -5.46
N TYR A 41 -0.62 6.32 -5.56
CA TYR A 41 0.69 6.19 -6.20
C TYR A 41 1.59 5.18 -5.47
N PHE A 42 1.61 5.20 -4.15
CA PHE A 42 2.33 4.23 -3.33
C PHE A 42 1.94 2.80 -3.72
N PHE A 43 0.64 2.46 -3.70
CA PHE A 43 0.17 1.11 -4.06
C PHE A 43 0.51 0.73 -5.50
N LYS A 44 0.30 1.64 -6.46
CA LYS A 44 0.66 1.38 -7.88
C LYS A 44 2.16 1.12 -8.04
N SER A 45 2.99 1.86 -7.32
CA SER A 45 4.44 1.70 -7.38
C SER A 45 4.94 0.39 -6.78
N LEU A 46 4.18 -0.26 -5.90
CA LEU A 46 4.53 -1.58 -5.34
C LEU A 46 4.58 -2.67 -6.41
N ARG A 47 3.76 -2.58 -7.46
CA ARG A 47 3.73 -3.57 -8.54
C ARG A 47 5.13 -3.80 -9.12
N ASN A 48 5.85 -2.72 -9.38
CA ASN A 48 7.21 -2.80 -9.93
C ASN A 48 8.22 -3.36 -8.92
N ASP A 49 8.09 -3.03 -7.63
CA ASP A 49 9.00 -3.57 -6.61
C ASP A 49 8.79 -5.08 -6.43
N ILE A 50 7.53 -5.53 -6.47
CA ILE A 50 7.18 -6.94 -6.35
C ILE A 50 7.74 -7.73 -7.53
N LEU A 51 7.58 -7.23 -8.75
CA LEU A 51 8.16 -7.85 -9.95
C LEU A 51 9.70 -7.93 -9.87
N LYS A 52 10.37 -6.83 -9.51
CA LYS A 52 11.82 -6.82 -9.32
C LYS A 52 12.26 -7.82 -8.26
N TYR A 53 11.52 -7.91 -7.16
CA TYR A 53 11.81 -8.85 -6.10
C TYR A 53 11.74 -10.32 -6.57
N PHE A 54 10.73 -10.68 -7.37
CA PHE A 54 10.64 -12.02 -7.93
C PHE A 54 11.75 -12.33 -8.93
N ILE A 55 12.12 -11.37 -9.78
CA ILE A 55 13.27 -11.51 -10.70
C ILE A 55 14.55 -11.77 -9.90
N GLU A 56 14.81 -10.99 -8.85
CA GLU A 56 15.98 -11.20 -7.98
C GLU A 56 16.01 -12.58 -7.33
N ILE A 57 14.85 -13.10 -6.89
CA ILE A 57 14.76 -14.47 -6.33
C ILE A 57 15.15 -15.51 -7.38
N ILE A 58 14.62 -15.37 -8.60
CA ILE A 58 14.88 -16.29 -9.71
C ILE A 58 16.37 -16.27 -10.05
N ASP A 59 16.95 -15.08 -10.19
CA ASP A 59 18.36 -14.89 -10.58
C ASP A 59 19.33 -15.42 -9.51
N THR A 60 18.98 -15.29 -8.23
CA THR A 60 19.84 -15.71 -7.11
C THR A 60 19.61 -17.15 -6.66
N GLY A 61 18.53 -17.81 -7.14
CA GLY A 61 18.11 -19.12 -6.68
C GLY A 61 17.68 -19.18 -5.20
N ASN A 62 17.46 -18.02 -4.56
CA ASN A 62 17.18 -17.93 -3.13
C ASN A 62 15.67 -17.90 -2.87
N TYR A 63 15.08 -19.08 -2.73
CA TYR A 63 13.65 -19.26 -2.50
C TYR A 63 13.25 -19.22 -1.01
N ASP A 64 14.17 -18.86 -0.11
CA ASP A 64 13.87 -18.84 1.32
C ASP A 64 13.05 -17.60 1.72
N LYS A 65 11.84 -17.87 2.26
CA LYS A 65 10.89 -16.89 2.83
C LYS A 65 10.56 -15.68 1.93
N PRO A 66 10.11 -15.88 0.68
CA PRO A 66 9.87 -14.80 -0.27
C PRO A 66 8.87 -13.74 0.24
N LEU A 67 7.78 -14.19 0.88
CA LEU A 67 6.75 -13.30 1.40
C LEU A 67 7.18 -12.49 2.64
N GLY A 68 8.13 -12.99 3.44
CA GLY A 68 8.66 -12.24 4.58
C GLY A 68 9.52 -11.06 4.13
N ASN A 69 10.36 -11.31 3.12
CA ASN A 69 11.28 -10.32 2.57
C ASN A 69 10.54 -9.23 1.77
N ILE A 70 9.51 -9.61 0.99
CA ILE A 70 8.67 -8.62 0.30
C ILE A 70 7.93 -7.72 1.29
N GLY A 71 7.49 -8.30 2.42
CA GLY A 71 6.85 -7.56 3.49
C GLY A 71 7.73 -6.47 4.08
N LYS A 72 9.00 -6.80 4.37
CA LYS A 72 10.00 -5.82 4.81
C LYS A 72 10.21 -4.72 3.78
N ARG A 73 10.30 -5.06 2.48
CA ARG A 73 10.45 -4.06 1.41
C ARG A 73 9.25 -3.10 1.34
N ILE A 74 8.02 -3.63 1.42
CA ILE A 74 6.79 -2.83 1.45
C ILE A 74 6.80 -1.89 2.65
N ARG A 75 7.16 -2.40 3.84
CA ARG A 75 7.26 -1.58 5.05
C ARG A 75 8.31 -0.48 4.92
N THR A 76 9.51 -0.79 4.46
CA THR A 76 10.57 0.22 4.24
C THR A 76 10.09 1.28 3.26
N LYS A 77 9.47 0.87 2.15
CA LYS A 77 8.94 1.83 1.17
C LYS A 77 7.82 2.68 1.76
N PHE A 78 6.92 2.10 2.56
CA PHE A 78 5.89 2.86 3.26
C PHE A 78 6.50 3.96 4.12
N LEU A 79 7.51 3.62 4.95
CA LEU A 79 8.20 4.58 5.81
C LEU A 79 8.94 5.66 5.00
N ASN A 80 9.52 5.31 3.85
CA ASN A 80 10.15 6.31 2.96
C ASN A 80 9.11 7.27 2.35
N PHE A 81 7.89 6.80 2.10
CA PHE A 81 6.82 7.64 1.56
C PHE A 81 6.20 8.53 2.63
N PHE A 82 5.80 7.94 3.76
CA PHE A 82 4.92 8.59 4.73
C PHE A 82 5.63 9.00 6.03
N GLY A 83 6.88 8.59 6.21
CA GLY A 83 7.66 8.84 7.40
C GLY A 83 7.45 7.79 8.51
N PRO A 84 8.14 7.97 9.65
CA PRO A 84 8.01 7.08 10.81
C PRO A 84 6.60 7.09 11.42
N THR A 85 6.15 5.94 11.90
CA THR A 85 4.79 5.76 12.48
C THR A 85 4.77 5.77 14.00
N ALA A 86 5.83 6.26 14.66
CA ALA A 86 5.95 6.20 16.12
C ALA A 86 4.87 7.01 16.86
N HIS A 87 4.37 8.07 16.22
CA HIS A 87 3.35 8.99 16.75
C HIS A 87 2.09 9.00 15.89
N THR A 88 1.88 7.97 15.08
CA THR A 88 0.70 7.85 14.22
C THR A 88 -0.32 6.97 14.92
N ASP A 89 -1.58 7.41 14.90
CA ASP A 89 -2.70 6.59 15.34
C ASP A 89 -2.91 5.38 14.43
N ASP A 90 -3.73 4.44 14.88
CA ASP A 90 -4.07 3.27 14.08
C ASP A 90 -4.82 3.69 12.81
N PHE A 91 -4.25 3.29 11.66
CA PHE A 91 -4.79 3.58 10.35
C PHE A 91 -5.03 2.30 9.54
N TYR A 92 -5.85 2.43 8.50
CA TYR A 92 -6.10 1.37 7.55
C TYR A 92 -6.10 1.91 6.12
N LEU A 93 -5.20 1.36 5.31
CA LEU A 93 -5.13 1.57 3.88
C LEU A 93 -5.41 0.25 3.18
N HIS A 94 -6.26 0.27 2.16
CA HIS A 94 -6.56 -0.91 1.37
C HIS A 94 -6.63 -0.55 -0.10
N TYR A 95 -6.04 -1.41 -0.93
CA TYR A 95 -6.04 -1.24 -2.36
C TYR A 95 -6.39 -2.56 -3.06
N GLU A 96 -7.39 -2.50 -3.93
CA GLU A 96 -7.77 -3.58 -4.83
C GLU A 96 -7.17 -3.28 -6.21
N PHE A 97 -6.32 -4.17 -6.69
CA PHE A 97 -5.64 -4.05 -7.99
C PHE A 97 -6.50 -4.60 -9.16
N GLY A 98 -7.69 -5.14 -8.85
CA GLY A 98 -8.50 -5.93 -9.78
C GLY A 98 -8.23 -7.44 -9.67
N ASN A 99 -9.04 -8.25 -10.35
CA ASN A 99 -8.96 -9.72 -10.34
C ASN A 99 -8.92 -10.33 -8.93
N ASN A 100 -9.70 -9.75 -8.00
CA ASN A 100 -9.71 -10.11 -6.59
C ASN A 100 -8.34 -10.06 -5.90
N LYS A 101 -7.34 -9.33 -6.43
CA LYS A 101 -6.04 -9.14 -5.79
C LYS A 101 -6.03 -7.85 -4.99
N ALA A 102 -5.70 -7.93 -3.70
CA ALA A 102 -5.70 -6.78 -2.82
C ALA A 102 -4.57 -6.80 -1.78
N LEU A 103 -4.15 -5.60 -1.39
CA LEU A 103 -3.16 -5.35 -0.34
C LEU A 103 -3.73 -4.37 0.67
N SER A 104 -3.67 -4.73 1.94
CA SER A 104 -3.93 -3.81 3.05
C SER A 104 -2.64 -3.44 3.76
N ILE A 105 -2.55 -2.20 4.22
CA ILE A 105 -1.54 -1.73 5.15
C ILE A 105 -2.26 -1.17 6.37
N ASN A 106 -1.89 -1.64 7.54
CA ASN A 106 -2.39 -1.10 8.80
C ASN A 106 -1.27 -0.91 9.81
N LEU A 107 -1.55 -0.10 10.82
CA LEU A 107 -0.72 -0.02 12.00
C LEU A 107 -1.28 -1.01 13.04
N ARG A 108 -0.42 -1.86 13.60
CA ARG A 108 -0.73 -2.63 14.82
C ARG A 108 0.48 -2.62 15.73
N GLY A 109 0.30 -2.19 16.98
CA GLY A 109 1.39 -2.16 17.97
C GLY A 109 2.57 -1.30 17.52
N ARG A 110 2.29 -0.15 16.87
CA ARG A 110 3.27 0.80 16.28
C ARG A 110 4.04 0.29 15.05
N TYR A 111 3.75 -0.92 14.60
CA TYR A 111 4.38 -1.49 13.40
C TYR A 111 3.43 -1.46 12.22
N VAL A 112 3.96 -1.01 11.09
CA VAL A 112 3.28 -1.09 9.80
C VAL A 112 3.28 -2.56 9.38
N ASN A 113 2.08 -3.10 9.19
CA ASN A 113 1.87 -4.47 8.73
C ASN A 113 1.15 -4.47 7.38
N GLN A 114 1.60 -5.37 6.52
CA GLN A 114 1.03 -5.61 5.21
C GLN A 114 0.25 -6.93 5.20
N ILE A 115 -0.96 -6.90 4.65
CA ILE A 115 -1.84 -8.07 4.56
C ILE A 115 -2.25 -8.24 3.10
N PHE A 116 -1.72 -9.29 2.49
CA PHE A 116 -2.14 -9.76 1.17
C PHE A 116 -3.37 -10.65 1.31
N ASN A 117 -4.38 -10.44 0.46
CA ASN A 117 -5.50 -11.37 0.39
C ASN A 117 -5.10 -12.70 -0.29
N LEU A 118 -5.98 -13.70 -0.21
CA LEU A 118 -5.67 -15.08 -0.64
C LEU A 118 -5.32 -15.17 -2.13
N GLU A 119 -6.06 -14.47 -2.99
CA GLU A 119 -5.80 -14.48 -4.44
C GLU A 119 -4.48 -13.79 -4.81
N PHE A 120 -3.99 -12.86 -3.99
CA PHE A 120 -2.66 -12.29 -4.20
C PHE A 120 -1.55 -13.30 -3.93
N LYS A 121 -1.77 -14.29 -3.06
CA LYS A 121 -0.77 -15.31 -2.71
C LYS A 121 -0.67 -16.44 -3.73
N ARG A 122 -1.64 -16.58 -4.63
CA ARG A 122 -1.71 -17.62 -5.68
C ARG A 122 -1.02 -17.16 -6.98
N ILE A 123 0.21 -16.65 -6.87
CA ILE A 123 1.03 -16.27 -8.05
C ILE A 123 1.49 -17.53 -8.77
#